data_AF-A0A4Y8NA75-F1
#
_entry.id   AF-A0A4Y8NA75-F1
#
_cell.length_a   1.000
_cell.length_b   1.000
_cell.length_c   1.000
_cell.angle_alpha   90.00
_cell.angle_beta   90.00
_cell.angle_gamma   90.00
#
_symmetry.space_group_name_H-M   'P 1'
#
loop_
_entity.id
_entity.type
_entity.pdbx_description
1 polymer ?
#
loop_
_entity_poly.entity_id
_entity_poly.type
_entity_poly.pdbx_seq_one_letter_code
_entity_poly.pdbx_strand_id
1 'polypeptide(L)'
;MEINQLVLCKQLYGEAERYLAKGGAVSQGLAVSIAQDAAELCLRAIVKSVPVQTGKLQDEFAKLMDYIDSAAVNDSRKKVPRRAQLLEVNKARVNFKHYGLSPNQMDAVRLVEYVKQFLDLAIEQFFALTFANISLANLISFDVVKFKIKAAEEALRREDFEEVCGLCAEAFEISAARILSSVKYRGGAQMLIGIPLSVYDAIGEEASNDLKRYVEKLTASSNRVSLMLALSLDVNELHLFEGLVPGIVQKRDGTLKRTPWLGIGPFTPEDFSFAVDFATRFAVAVDARVPMVPKEPGALEPNL
;
A
#
# COMPACT_ATOMS: atom_id res chain seq x y z
N MET A 1 14.48 15.30 8.47
CA MET A 1 14.32 14.20 7.49
C MET A 1 12.83 13.94 7.32
N GLU A 2 12.26 14.17 6.14
CA GLU A 2 10.85 13.86 5.90
C GLU A 2 10.72 12.37 5.55
N ILE A 3 10.56 11.52 6.57
CA ILE A 3 10.34 10.07 6.40
C ILE A 3 9.21 9.77 5.41
N ASN A 4 8.21 10.66 5.34
CA ASN A 4 7.09 10.59 4.41
C ASN A 4 7.53 10.57 2.93
N GLN A 5 8.60 11.28 2.56
CA GLN A 5 9.08 11.28 1.17
C GLN A 5 9.69 9.93 0.77
N LEU A 6 10.42 9.29 1.68
CA LEU A 6 10.98 7.96 1.46
C LEU A 6 9.88 6.90 1.40
N VAL A 7 8.84 7.05 2.22
CA VAL A 7 7.67 6.17 2.20
C VAL A 7 6.90 6.31 0.88
N LEU A 8 6.67 7.53 0.41
CA LEU A 8 6.07 7.79 -0.91
C LEU A 8 6.93 7.25 -2.06
N CYS A 9 8.25 7.36 -1.95
CA CYS A 9 9.18 6.76 -2.91
C CYS A 9 9.00 5.24 -3.00
N LYS A 10 8.90 4.55 -1.86
CA LYS A 10 8.63 3.11 -1.82
C LYS A 10 7.27 2.77 -2.44
N GLN A 11 6.25 3.58 -2.15
CA GLN A 11 4.92 3.38 -2.73
C GLN A 11 4.95 3.50 -4.26
N LEU A 12 5.56 4.55 -4.80
CA LEU A 12 5.69 4.77 -6.25
C LEU A 12 6.43 3.60 -6.91
N TYR A 13 7.56 3.18 -6.34
CA TYR A 13 8.30 2.04 -6.87
C TYR A 13 7.45 0.75 -6.91
N GLY A 14 6.70 0.45 -5.84
CA GLY A 14 5.78 -0.70 -5.84
C GLY A 14 4.59 -0.57 -6.81
N GLU A 15 4.18 0.65 -7.18
CA GLU A 15 3.23 0.85 -8.29
C GLU A 15 3.89 0.58 -9.66
N ALA A 16 5.15 0.96 -9.85
CA ALA A 16 5.89 0.68 -11.07
C ALA A 16 6.00 -0.84 -11.33
N GLU A 17 6.31 -1.63 -10.30
CA GLU A 17 6.36 -3.10 -10.39
C GLU A 17 5.00 -3.70 -10.79
N ARG A 18 3.90 -3.14 -10.28
CA ARG A 18 2.55 -3.59 -10.66
C ARG A 18 2.21 -3.28 -12.11
N TYR A 19 2.57 -2.11 -12.61
CA TYR A 19 2.41 -1.81 -14.04
C TYR A 19 3.29 -2.70 -14.92
N LEU A 20 4.48 -3.06 -14.45
CA LEU A 20 5.37 -3.98 -15.14
C LEU A 20 4.77 -5.40 -15.21
N ALA A 21 4.13 -5.86 -14.14
CA ALA A 21 3.47 -7.16 -14.06
C ALA A 21 2.23 -7.26 -14.96
N LYS A 22 1.46 -6.17 -15.14
CA LYS A 22 0.30 -6.12 -16.06
C LYS A 22 0.68 -6.37 -17.52
N GLY A 23 1.91 -6.02 -17.91
CA GLY A 23 2.40 -6.17 -19.27
C GLY A 23 1.73 -5.24 -20.30
N GLY A 24 2.21 -5.31 -21.54
CA GLY A 24 1.77 -4.48 -22.65
C GLY A 24 2.52 -3.14 -22.74
N ALA A 25 2.59 -2.59 -23.96
CA ALA A 25 3.43 -1.42 -24.28
C ALA A 25 3.15 -0.19 -23.40
N VAL A 26 1.87 0.15 -23.20
CA VAL A 26 1.49 1.31 -22.37
C VAL A 26 1.86 1.07 -20.90
N SER A 27 1.59 -0.11 -20.36
CA SER A 27 1.93 -0.44 -18.97
C SER A 27 3.46 -0.43 -18.75
N GLN A 28 4.24 -0.91 -19.72
CA GLN A 28 5.70 -0.86 -19.71
C GLN A 28 6.21 0.59 -19.66
N GLY A 29 5.66 1.48 -20.50
CA GLY A 29 6.01 2.90 -20.47
C GLY A 29 5.60 3.61 -19.17
N LEU A 30 4.43 3.26 -18.61
CA LEU A 30 3.97 3.77 -17.32
C LEU A 30 4.83 3.26 -16.17
N ALA A 31 5.22 1.99 -16.15
CA ALA A 31 6.11 1.41 -15.15
C ALA A 31 7.44 2.19 -15.07
N VAL A 32 8.10 2.39 -16.23
CA VAL A 32 9.34 3.18 -16.29
C VAL A 32 9.13 4.62 -15.85
N SER A 33 8.00 5.22 -16.21
CA SER A 33 7.68 6.60 -15.80
C SER A 33 7.52 6.74 -14.29
N ILE A 34 6.76 5.83 -13.67
CA ILE A 34 6.50 5.83 -12.22
C ILE A 34 7.80 5.52 -11.46
N ALA A 35 8.62 4.58 -11.95
CA ALA A 35 9.92 4.28 -11.37
C ALA A 35 10.86 5.50 -11.43
N GLN A 36 10.86 6.26 -12.54
CA GLN A 36 11.60 7.51 -12.63
C GLN A 36 11.10 8.55 -11.61
N ASP A 37 9.79 8.69 -11.44
CA ASP A 37 9.21 9.61 -10.47
C ASP A 37 9.59 9.20 -9.02
N ALA A 38 9.68 7.90 -8.72
CA ALA A 38 10.21 7.41 -7.45
C ALA A 38 11.69 7.80 -7.24
N ALA A 39 12.54 7.59 -8.25
CA ALA A 39 13.94 7.98 -8.20
C ALA A 39 14.11 9.49 -7.99
N GLU A 40 13.31 10.31 -8.69
CA GLU A 40 13.32 11.76 -8.56
C GLU A 40 12.91 12.20 -7.15
N LEU A 41 11.88 11.59 -6.58
CA LEU A 41 11.44 11.89 -5.22
C LEU A 41 12.53 11.56 -4.19
N CYS A 42 13.24 10.44 -4.36
CA CYS A 42 14.40 10.10 -3.55
C CYS A 42 15.53 11.13 -3.69
N LEU A 43 15.87 11.53 -4.92
CA LEU A 43 16.87 12.58 -5.17
C LEU A 43 16.47 13.89 -4.47
N ARG A 44 15.21 14.30 -4.54
CA ARG A 44 14.70 15.50 -3.84
C ARG A 44 14.83 15.36 -2.32
N ALA A 45 14.59 14.18 -1.76
CA ALA A 45 14.80 13.92 -0.34
C ALA A 45 16.29 14.03 0.05
N ILE A 46 17.20 13.55 -0.80
CA ILE A 46 18.66 13.67 -0.61
C ILE A 46 19.11 15.13 -0.71
N VAL A 47 18.61 15.89 -1.68
CA VAL A 47 18.92 17.32 -1.81
C VAL A 47 18.56 18.10 -0.53
N LYS A 48 17.48 17.71 0.16
CA LYS A 48 17.10 18.30 1.46
C LYS A 48 18.01 17.89 2.63
N SER A 49 18.74 16.78 2.52
CA SER A 49 19.63 16.27 3.59
C SER A 49 21.08 16.72 3.44
N VAL A 50 21.51 17.11 2.24
CA VAL A 50 22.86 17.64 2.01
C VAL A 50 22.94 19.15 2.33
N PRO A 51 24.12 19.67 2.70
CA PRO A 51 24.30 21.09 3.01
C PRO A 51 23.85 21.99 1.87
N VAL A 52 23.22 23.12 2.19
CA VAL A 52 22.73 24.08 1.19
C VAL A 52 23.93 24.68 0.44
N GLN A 53 24.05 24.37 -0.85
CA GLN A 53 24.89 25.16 -1.74
C GLN A 53 24.12 26.44 -2.09
N THR A 54 24.80 27.58 -2.04
CA THR A 54 24.23 28.88 -2.41
C THR A 54 23.66 28.82 -3.83
N GLY A 55 22.34 28.78 -3.96
CA GLY A 55 21.64 28.69 -5.24
C GLY A 55 20.17 28.29 -5.10
N LYS A 56 19.35 28.62 -6.11
CA LYS A 56 17.97 28.17 -6.19
C LYS A 56 17.95 26.67 -6.49
N LEU A 57 17.18 25.89 -5.73
CA LEU A 57 16.95 24.46 -6.02
C LEU A 57 16.42 24.34 -7.46
N GLN A 58 17.04 23.48 -8.27
CA GLN A 58 16.62 23.28 -9.66
C GLN A 58 15.63 22.12 -9.74
N ASP A 59 14.59 22.29 -10.56
CA ASP A 59 13.52 21.29 -10.71
C ASP A 59 13.82 20.18 -11.72
N GLU A 60 14.91 20.30 -12.47
CA GLU A 60 15.27 19.36 -13.53
C GLU A 60 16.01 18.13 -12.97
N PHE A 61 15.59 16.94 -13.39
CA PHE A 61 16.10 15.65 -12.90
C PHE A 61 17.63 15.54 -12.91
N ALA A 62 18.28 15.88 -14.04
CA ALA A 62 19.74 15.82 -14.16
C ALA A 62 20.44 16.76 -13.17
N LYS A 63 19.85 17.93 -12.92
CA LYS A 63 20.42 18.96 -12.07
C LYS A 63 20.29 18.65 -10.59
N LEU A 64 19.28 17.87 -10.18
CA LEU A 64 19.23 17.30 -8.83
C LEU A 64 20.46 16.45 -8.56
N MET A 65 20.86 15.62 -9.54
CA MET A 65 22.06 14.80 -9.40
C MET A 65 23.34 15.63 -9.39
N ASP A 66 23.44 16.64 -10.26
CA ASP A 66 24.59 17.56 -10.29
C ASP A 66 24.77 18.31 -8.96
N TYR A 67 23.66 18.73 -8.34
CA TYR A 67 23.67 19.38 -7.05
C TYR A 67 24.22 18.45 -5.96
N ILE A 68 23.75 17.20 -5.90
CA ILE A 68 24.23 16.20 -4.93
C ILE A 68 25.71 15.91 -5.14
N ASP A 69 26.13 15.68 -6.39
CA ASP A 69 27.52 15.38 -6.74
C ASP A 69 28.47 16.55 -6.42
N SER A 70 28.00 17.79 -6.59
CA SER A 70 28.76 19.01 -6.25
C SER A 70 28.87 19.20 -4.73
N ALA A 71 27.85 18.81 -3.97
CA ALA A 71 27.86 18.86 -2.51
C ALA A 71 28.79 17.83 -1.87
N ALA A 72 29.23 16.82 -2.63
CA ALA A 72 30.05 15.73 -2.13
C ALA A 72 31.52 16.10 -1.84
N VAL A 73 32.02 17.30 -2.20
CA VAL A 73 33.39 17.85 -1.92
C VAL A 73 34.48 16.76 -1.79
N ASN A 74 34.61 15.93 -2.83
CA ASN A 74 35.58 14.82 -2.97
C ASN A 74 35.31 13.50 -2.21
N ASP A 75 34.19 13.34 -1.50
CA ASP A 75 33.75 12.04 -0.99
C ASP A 75 32.92 11.31 -2.05
N SER A 76 33.53 10.35 -2.74
CA SER A 76 32.83 9.54 -3.75
C SER A 76 31.63 8.77 -3.18
N ARG A 77 31.62 8.50 -1.87
CA ARG A 77 30.50 7.86 -1.16
C ARG A 77 29.35 8.81 -0.84
N LYS A 78 29.43 10.07 -1.27
CA LYS A 78 28.35 11.06 -1.16
C LYS A 78 27.83 11.53 -2.52
N LYS A 79 28.31 10.91 -3.61
CA LYS A 79 27.82 11.13 -4.97
C LYS A 79 26.58 10.28 -5.24
N VAL A 80 25.83 10.64 -6.28
CA VAL A 80 24.66 9.88 -6.70
C VAL A 80 25.09 8.50 -7.23
N PRO A 81 24.66 7.40 -6.60
CA PRO A 81 24.94 6.06 -7.12
C PRO A 81 24.18 5.84 -8.44
N ARG A 82 24.72 4.98 -9.32
CA ARG A 82 24.04 4.54 -10.56
C ARG A 82 23.59 5.68 -11.50
N ARG A 83 24.22 6.85 -11.46
CA ARG A 83 23.85 8.03 -12.26
C ARG A 83 23.59 7.76 -13.75
N ALA A 84 24.48 7.01 -14.42
CA ALA A 84 24.32 6.69 -15.84
C ALA A 84 23.03 5.90 -16.14
N GLN A 85 22.69 4.94 -15.25
CA GLN A 85 21.47 4.15 -15.36
C GLN A 85 20.23 5.01 -15.13
N LEU A 86 20.26 5.96 -14.19
CA LEU A 86 19.16 6.91 -13.98
C LEU A 86 18.92 7.82 -15.20
N LEU A 87 19.99 8.25 -15.89
CA LEU A 87 19.86 9.02 -17.12
C LEU A 87 19.22 8.19 -18.25
N GLU A 88 19.50 6.88 -18.31
CA GLU A 88 18.85 5.96 -19.24
C GLU A 88 17.35 5.82 -18.93
N VAL A 89 16.99 5.66 -17.66
CA VAL A 89 15.60 5.63 -17.19
C VAL A 89 14.86 6.92 -17.58
N ASN A 90 15.48 8.09 -17.33
CA ASN A 90 14.90 9.38 -17.71
C ASN A 90 14.72 9.50 -19.23
N LYS A 91 15.70 9.06 -20.02
CA LYS A 91 15.59 9.05 -21.50
C LYS A 91 14.43 8.17 -21.97
N ALA A 92 14.29 6.97 -21.41
CA ALA A 92 13.18 6.08 -21.74
C ALA A 92 11.81 6.69 -21.38
N ARG A 93 11.71 7.33 -20.21
CA ARG A 93 10.52 8.07 -19.77
C ARG A 93 10.17 9.23 -20.69
N VAL A 94 11.16 10.03 -21.09
CA VAL A 94 10.99 11.12 -22.09
C VAL A 94 10.52 10.55 -23.42
N ASN A 95 11.14 9.47 -23.89
CA ASN A 95 10.78 8.81 -25.15
C ASN A 95 9.33 8.32 -25.17
N PHE A 96 8.89 7.69 -24.09
CA PHE A 96 7.52 7.25 -23.93
C PHE A 96 6.55 8.44 -23.89
N LYS A 97 6.80 9.43 -23.02
CA LYS A 97 5.86 10.55 -22.80
C LYS A 97 5.74 11.51 -23.98
N HIS A 98 6.83 11.78 -24.70
CA HIS A 98 6.85 12.80 -25.76
C HIS A 98 6.80 12.22 -27.17
N TYR A 99 7.27 10.99 -27.37
CA TYR A 99 7.35 10.37 -28.70
C TYR A 99 6.50 9.09 -28.82
N GLY A 100 5.81 8.67 -27.74
CA GLY A 100 5.01 7.45 -27.74
C GLY A 100 5.84 6.16 -27.84
N LEU A 101 7.16 6.24 -27.67
CA LEU A 101 8.08 5.11 -27.82
C LEU A 101 8.13 4.31 -26.53
N SER A 102 7.33 3.24 -26.47
CA SER A 102 7.29 2.35 -25.31
C SER A 102 8.49 1.40 -25.31
N PRO A 103 9.17 1.21 -24.17
CA PRO A 103 10.18 0.17 -24.04
C PRO A 103 9.51 -1.20 -24.20
N ASN A 104 10.22 -2.19 -24.74
CA ASN A 104 9.74 -3.58 -24.70
C ASN A 104 9.79 -4.13 -23.26
N GLN A 105 9.22 -5.32 -23.03
CA GLN A 105 9.15 -5.91 -21.67
C GLN A 105 10.53 -6.06 -21.03
N MET A 106 11.52 -6.58 -21.75
CA MET A 106 12.86 -6.81 -21.21
C MET A 106 13.55 -5.51 -20.81
N ASP A 107 13.43 -4.48 -21.66
CA ASP A 107 13.95 -3.15 -21.36
C ASP A 107 13.22 -2.50 -20.19
N ALA A 108 11.89 -2.61 -20.12
CA ALA A 108 11.10 -2.09 -19.02
C ALA A 108 11.51 -2.73 -17.68
N VAL A 109 11.65 -4.06 -17.64
CA VAL A 109 12.14 -4.80 -16.46
C VAL A 109 13.51 -4.28 -16.03
N ARG A 110 14.46 -4.20 -16.97
CA ARG A 110 15.83 -3.73 -16.72
C ARG A 110 15.86 -2.29 -16.19
N LEU A 111 15.06 -1.40 -16.76
CA LEU A 111 15.00 0.01 -16.37
C LEU A 111 14.36 0.20 -14.99
N VAL A 112 13.31 -0.56 -14.65
CA VAL A 112 12.73 -0.55 -13.29
C VAL A 112 13.73 -1.10 -12.27
N GLU A 113 14.45 -2.17 -12.61
CA GLU A 113 15.51 -2.75 -11.78
C GLU A 113 16.67 -1.76 -11.53
N TYR A 114 17.03 -0.93 -12.51
CA TYR A 114 18.01 0.15 -12.31
C TYR A 114 17.57 1.15 -11.24
N VAL A 115 16.28 1.49 -11.20
CA VAL A 115 15.73 2.33 -10.14
C VAL A 115 15.82 1.62 -8.79
N LYS A 116 15.49 0.32 -8.71
CA LYS A 116 15.61 -0.45 -7.47
C LYS A 116 17.02 -0.41 -6.90
N GLN A 117 18.02 -0.70 -7.74
CA GLN A 117 19.43 -0.67 -7.35
C GLN A 117 19.88 0.72 -6.90
N PHE A 118 19.39 1.77 -7.56
CA PHE A 118 19.62 3.14 -7.11
C PHE A 118 19.00 3.39 -5.73
N LEU A 119 17.74 3.02 -5.52
CA LEU A 119 17.03 3.24 -4.25
C LEU A 119 17.70 2.51 -3.09
N ASP A 120 18.09 1.24 -3.29
CA ASP A 120 18.82 0.47 -2.28
C ASP A 120 20.11 1.18 -1.85
N LEU A 121 20.96 1.53 -2.82
CA LEU A 121 22.25 2.17 -2.56
C LEU A 121 22.10 3.57 -1.99
N ALA A 122 21.22 4.39 -2.57
CA ALA A 122 21.07 5.78 -2.16
C ALA A 122 20.44 5.89 -0.77
N ILE A 123 19.47 5.04 -0.43
CA ILE A 123 18.81 5.12 0.87
C ILE A 123 19.75 4.69 1.99
N GLU A 124 20.54 3.64 1.76
CA GLU A 124 21.60 3.22 2.68
C GLU A 124 22.65 4.32 2.83
N GLN A 125 23.15 4.84 1.72
CA GLN A 125 24.23 5.83 1.68
C GLN A 125 23.85 7.16 2.35
N PHE A 126 22.65 7.68 2.10
CA PHE A 126 22.26 9.04 2.53
C PHE A 126 21.39 9.09 3.79
N PHE A 127 20.75 7.98 4.17
CA PHE A 127 19.84 7.94 5.32
C PHE A 127 20.17 6.85 6.33
N ALA A 128 21.16 5.99 6.08
CA ALA A 128 21.50 4.84 6.94
C ALA A 128 20.28 3.94 7.22
N LEU A 129 19.41 3.80 6.21
CA LEU A 129 18.25 2.91 6.22
C LEU A 129 18.36 1.95 5.03
N THR A 130 17.71 0.80 5.10
CA THR A 130 17.53 -0.04 3.90
C THR A 130 16.18 0.28 3.27
N PHE A 131 16.11 0.24 1.94
CA PHE A 131 14.84 0.45 1.22
C PHE A 131 13.76 -0.56 1.65
N ALA A 132 14.18 -1.81 1.92
CA ALA A 132 13.31 -2.85 2.46
C ALA A 132 12.66 -2.44 3.79
N ASN A 133 13.41 -1.79 4.70
CA ASN A 133 12.93 -1.43 6.05
C ASN A 133 12.00 -0.21 6.08
N ILE A 134 11.76 0.48 4.96
CA ILE A 134 10.80 1.58 4.92
C ILE A 134 9.38 0.99 5.01
N SER A 135 8.67 1.24 6.11
CA SER A 135 7.30 0.77 6.29
C SER A 135 6.28 1.66 5.55
N LEU A 136 5.47 1.07 4.67
CA LEU A 136 4.34 1.74 4.01
C LEU A 136 3.18 2.00 4.97
N ALA A 137 3.15 1.33 6.13
CA ALA A 137 2.15 1.59 7.17
C ALA A 137 2.19 3.04 7.68
N ASN A 138 3.32 3.75 7.51
CA ASN A 138 3.43 5.16 7.87
C ASN A 138 2.53 6.08 7.03
N LEU A 139 1.98 5.63 5.90
CA LEU A 139 0.98 6.37 5.11
C LEU A 139 -0.43 6.30 5.70
N ILE A 140 -0.66 5.36 6.62
CA ILE A 140 -1.97 5.12 7.20
C ILE A 140 -2.17 6.17 8.29
N SER A 141 -3.25 6.93 8.21
CA SER A 141 -3.66 7.93 9.19
C SER A 141 -4.28 7.30 10.44
N PHE A 142 -5.00 6.18 10.31
CA PHE A 142 -5.71 5.59 11.42
C PHE A 142 -4.82 4.68 12.25
N ASP A 143 -4.50 5.16 13.46
CA ASP A 143 -3.46 4.59 14.30
C ASP A 143 -3.72 3.12 14.64
N VAL A 144 -4.97 2.71 14.91
CA VAL A 144 -5.29 1.31 15.20
C VAL A 144 -4.87 0.38 14.06
N VAL A 145 -5.15 0.75 12.81
CA VAL A 145 -4.78 -0.05 11.63
C VAL A 145 -3.27 0.01 11.38
N LYS A 146 -2.68 1.20 11.50
CA LYS A 146 -1.22 1.39 11.41
C LYS A 146 -0.48 0.50 12.40
N PHE A 147 -0.91 0.46 13.66
CA PHE A 147 -0.27 -0.37 14.70
C PHE A 147 -0.37 -1.86 14.38
N LYS A 148 -1.52 -2.33 13.88
CA LYS A 148 -1.68 -3.73 13.49
C LYS A 148 -0.77 -4.13 12.34
N ILE A 149 -0.67 -3.28 11.31
CA ILE A 149 0.22 -3.55 10.17
C ILE A 149 1.69 -3.53 10.59
N LYS A 150 2.11 -2.56 11.41
CA LYS A 150 3.49 -2.55 11.94
C LYS A 150 3.80 -3.77 12.81
N ALA A 151 2.83 -4.21 13.61
CA ALA A 151 2.96 -5.43 14.38
C ALA A 151 3.05 -6.67 13.47
N ALA A 152 2.33 -6.69 12.34
CA ALA A 152 2.42 -7.75 11.34
C ALA A 152 3.79 -7.75 10.64
N GLU A 153 4.33 -6.60 10.26
CA GLU A 153 5.69 -6.48 9.72
C GLU A 153 6.75 -7.01 10.71
N GLU A 154 6.56 -6.77 12.01
CA GLU A 154 7.46 -7.27 13.05
C GLU A 154 7.28 -8.77 13.34
N ALA A 155 6.05 -9.29 13.26
CA ALA A 155 5.77 -10.73 13.33
C ALA A 155 6.40 -11.45 12.13
N LEU A 156 6.34 -10.86 10.93
CA LEU A 156 6.96 -11.40 9.71
C LEU A 156 8.48 -11.51 9.85
N ARG A 157 9.14 -10.48 10.42
CA ARG A 157 10.59 -10.52 10.73
C ARG A 157 10.97 -11.60 11.72
N ARG A 158 10.04 -11.99 12.60
CA ARG A 158 10.23 -13.05 13.62
C ARG A 158 9.75 -14.41 13.13
N GLU A 159 9.32 -14.52 11.88
CA GLU A 159 8.75 -15.74 11.28
C GLU A 159 7.51 -16.28 12.04
N ASP A 160 6.81 -15.39 12.77
CA ASP A 160 5.56 -15.71 13.47
C ASP A 160 4.37 -15.56 12.51
N PHE A 161 4.26 -16.52 11.60
CA PHE A 161 3.33 -16.48 10.47
C PHE A 161 1.86 -16.51 10.88
N GLU A 162 1.51 -17.19 11.98
CA GLU A 162 0.15 -17.20 12.50
C GLU A 162 -0.26 -15.79 12.95
N GLU A 163 0.64 -15.09 13.65
CA GLU A 163 0.39 -13.72 14.10
C GLU A 163 0.35 -12.74 12.92
N VAL A 164 1.21 -12.92 11.90
CA VAL A 164 1.14 -12.14 10.64
C VAL A 164 -0.26 -12.22 10.04
N CYS A 165 -0.75 -13.43 9.80
CA CYS A 165 -2.06 -13.64 9.19
C CYS A 165 -3.18 -13.05 10.05
N GLY A 166 -3.13 -13.26 11.37
CA GLY A 166 -4.12 -12.71 12.30
C GLY A 166 -4.16 -11.18 12.32
N LEU A 167 -3.01 -10.53 12.38
CA LEU A 167 -2.92 -9.06 12.39
C LEU A 167 -3.33 -8.46 11.05
N CYS A 168 -2.95 -9.07 9.93
CA CYS A 168 -3.37 -8.65 8.59
C CYS A 168 -4.89 -8.75 8.41
N ALA A 169 -5.50 -9.86 8.84
CA ALA A 169 -6.95 -10.03 8.80
C ALA A 169 -7.69 -8.98 9.62
N GLU A 170 -7.23 -8.71 10.85
CA GLU A 170 -7.80 -7.68 11.70
C GLU A 170 -7.66 -6.28 11.10
N ALA A 171 -6.49 -5.95 10.54
CA ALA A 171 -6.26 -4.66 9.87
C ALA A 171 -7.19 -4.48 8.66
N PHE A 172 -7.39 -5.54 7.88
CA PHE A 172 -8.32 -5.56 6.75
C PHE A 172 -9.76 -5.31 7.20
N GLU A 173 -10.26 -6.08 8.18
CA GLU A 173 -11.64 -5.92 8.66
C GLU A 173 -11.92 -4.54 9.23
N ILE A 174 -11.01 -4.00 10.04
CA ILE A 174 -11.18 -2.67 10.62
C ILE A 174 -11.24 -1.61 9.52
N SER A 175 -10.37 -1.72 8.51
CA SER A 175 -10.35 -0.81 7.36
C SER A 175 -11.63 -0.93 6.53
N ALA A 176 -12.12 -2.15 6.28
CA ALA A 176 -13.34 -2.42 5.53
C ALA A 176 -14.58 -1.88 6.26
N ALA A 177 -14.68 -2.14 7.56
CA ALA A 177 -15.76 -1.62 8.40
C ALA A 177 -15.79 -0.09 8.38
N ARG A 178 -14.62 0.56 8.45
CA ARG A 178 -14.50 2.02 8.42
C ARG A 178 -15.03 2.61 7.12
N ILE A 179 -14.58 2.14 5.95
CA ILE A 179 -15.08 2.67 4.68
C ILE A 179 -16.58 2.41 4.50
N LEU A 180 -17.08 1.23 4.86
CA LEU A 180 -18.52 0.92 4.79
C LEU A 180 -19.34 1.82 5.72
N SER A 181 -18.85 2.10 6.93
CA SER A 181 -19.52 3.03 7.87
C SER A 181 -19.56 4.47 7.33
N SER A 182 -18.50 4.91 6.65
CA SER A 182 -18.44 6.25 6.05
C SER A 182 -19.42 6.43 4.89
N VAL A 183 -19.72 5.36 4.15
CA VAL A 183 -20.71 5.34 3.07
C VAL A 183 -22.13 5.34 3.64
N LYS A 184 -22.39 4.56 4.69
CA LYS A 184 -23.70 4.52 5.37
C LYS A 184 -24.10 5.86 5.99
N TYR A 185 -23.14 6.68 6.42
CA TYR A 185 -23.42 7.99 7.02
C TYR A 185 -23.75 9.08 5.98
N ARG A 186 -23.43 8.88 4.69
CA ARG A 186 -23.75 9.83 3.60
C ARG A 186 -25.08 9.57 2.90
N GLY A 187 -25.63 8.37 3.01
CA GLY A 187 -26.96 8.02 2.52
C GLY A 187 -27.96 8.05 3.66
N GLY A 188 -28.63 9.19 3.87
CA GLY A 188 -29.74 9.27 4.82
C GLY A 188 -30.77 8.18 4.56
N ALA A 189 -31.11 7.43 5.60
CA ALA A 189 -32.20 6.45 5.70
C ALA A 189 -32.23 5.30 4.66
N GLN A 190 -32.24 4.06 5.18
CA GLN A 190 -32.87 2.90 4.55
C GLN A 190 -32.32 2.44 3.19
N MET A 191 -31.11 1.91 3.18
CA MET A 191 -30.83 0.74 2.34
C MET A 191 -30.39 -0.41 3.26
N LEU A 192 -31.34 -0.92 4.02
CA LEU A 192 -31.22 -2.24 4.61
C LEU A 192 -31.47 -3.25 3.51
N ILE A 193 -30.41 -3.98 3.14
CA ILE A 193 -30.53 -5.31 2.57
C ILE A 193 -31.15 -6.18 3.68
N GLY A 194 -32.47 -6.09 3.82
CA GLY A 194 -33.26 -6.84 4.78
C GLY A 194 -34.17 -7.77 4.01
N ILE A 195 -34.10 -9.06 4.32
CA ILE A 195 -35.06 -10.06 3.85
C ILE A 195 -36.48 -9.52 4.15
N PRO A 196 -37.40 -9.47 3.17
CA PRO A 196 -38.76 -9.00 3.40
C PRO A 196 -39.42 -9.76 4.56
N LEU A 197 -40.17 -9.06 5.41
CA LEU A 197 -40.92 -9.67 6.53
C LEU A 197 -41.79 -10.86 6.07
N SER A 198 -42.29 -10.83 4.84
CA SER A 198 -43.07 -11.93 4.23
C SER A 198 -42.28 -13.23 4.03
N VAL A 199 -40.96 -13.17 3.92
CA VAL A 199 -40.11 -14.37 3.86
C VAL A 199 -39.87 -14.90 5.27
N TYR A 200 -39.73 -14.04 6.28
CA TYR A 200 -39.54 -14.45 7.68
C TYR A 200 -40.70 -15.32 8.18
N ASP A 201 -41.93 -14.95 7.84
CA ASP A 201 -43.14 -15.70 8.23
C ASP A 201 -43.29 -17.05 7.50
N ALA A 202 -42.63 -17.24 6.36
CA ALA A 202 -42.82 -18.41 5.50
C ALA A 202 -41.88 -19.59 5.79
N ILE A 203 -40.67 -19.33 6.29
CA ILE A 203 -39.62 -20.36 6.48
C ILE A 203 -39.30 -20.67 7.94
N GLY A 204 -39.90 -19.94 8.89
CA GLY A 204 -39.64 -20.10 10.32
C GLY A 204 -38.29 -19.52 10.76
N GLU A 205 -38.13 -19.35 12.07
CA GLU A 205 -37.03 -18.57 12.67
C GLU A 205 -35.64 -19.17 12.41
N GLU A 206 -35.51 -20.50 12.39
CA GLU A 206 -34.23 -21.18 12.18
C GLU A 206 -33.73 -21.07 10.73
N ALA A 207 -34.59 -21.37 9.74
CA ALA A 207 -34.25 -21.21 8.33
C ALA A 207 -34.15 -19.74 7.90
N SER A 208 -34.88 -18.83 8.56
CA SER A 208 -34.70 -17.39 8.37
C SER A 208 -33.35 -16.90 8.89
N ASN A 209 -32.90 -17.40 10.05
CA ASN A 209 -31.57 -17.09 10.57
C ASN A 209 -30.46 -17.67 9.69
N ASP A 210 -30.63 -18.87 9.13
CA ASP A 210 -29.66 -19.45 8.20
C ASP A 210 -29.67 -18.75 6.84
N LEU A 211 -30.83 -18.36 6.33
CA LEU A 211 -30.94 -17.52 5.14
C LEU A 211 -30.34 -16.13 5.38
N LYS A 212 -30.57 -15.55 6.55
CA LYS A 212 -29.95 -14.28 6.97
C LYS A 212 -28.45 -14.41 7.05
N ARG A 213 -27.90 -15.47 7.66
CA ARG A 213 -26.46 -15.76 7.67
C ARG A 213 -25.92 -15.96 6.26
N TYR A 214 -26.65 -16.66 5.39
CA TYR A 214 -26.26 -16.89 4.00
C TYR A 214 -26.29 -15.59 3.18
N VAL A 215 -27.32 -14.77 3.33
CA VAL A 215 -27.45 -13.46 2.68
C VAL A 215 -26.44 -12.47 3.24
N GLU A 216 -26.18 -12.46 4.55
CA GLU A 216 -25.12 -11.68 5.20
C GLU A 216 -23.74 -12.13 4.73
N LYS A 217 -23.52 -13.43 4.54
CA LYS A 217 -22.27 -13.96 3.96
C LYS A 217 -22.12 -13.60 2.49
N LEU A 218 -23.18 -13.72 1.69
CA LEU A 218 -23.21 -13.32 0.27
C LEU A 218 -23.03 -11.81 0.10
N THR A 219 -23.69 -11.00 0.94
CA THR A 219 -23.53 -9.54 0.92
C THR A 219 -22.19 -9.13 1.50
N ALA A 220 -21.61 -9.81 2.48
CA ALA A 220 -20.25 -9.55 2.94
C ALA A 220 -19.22 -9.84 1.85
N SER A 221 -19.30 -11.00 1.18
CA SER A 221 -18.44 -11.33 0.03
C SER A 221 -18.65 -10.38 -1.15
N SER A 222 -19.90 -10.05 -1.47
CA SER A 222 -20.24 -9.07 -2.52
C SER A 222 -19.73 -7.67 -2.16
N ASN A 223 -19.85 -7.25 -0.90
CA ASN A 223 -19.34 -5.97 -0.41
C ASN A 223 -17.82 -5.91 -0.53
N ARG A 224 -17.08 -6.99 -0.22
CA ARG A 224 -15.62 -7.00 -0.34
C ARG A 224 -15.15 -6.86 -1.79
N VAL A 225 -15.79 -7.58 -2.72
CA VAL A 225 -15.51 -7.41 -4.17
C VAL A 225 -15.87 -5.99 -4.63
N SER A 226 -17.01 -5.45 -4.20
CA SER A 226 -17.39 -4.05 -4.50
C SER A 226 -16.39 -3.05 -3.91
N LEU A 227 -15.85 -3.31 -2.71
CA LEU A 227 -14.78 -2.50 -2.14
C LEU A 227 -13.51 -2.59 -2.98
N MET A 228 -13.08 -3.77 -3.44
CA MET A 228 -11.91 -3.87 -4.31
C MET A 228 -12.07 -3.01 -5.57
N LEU A 229 -13.23 -3.09 -6.23
CA LEU A 229 -13.51 -2.29 -7.42
C LEU A 229 -13.51 -0.78 -7.13
N ALA A 230 -14.18 -0.36 -6.05
CA ALA A 230 -14.21 1.04 -5.61
C ALA A 230 -12.81 1.56 -5.22
N LEU A 231 -11.97 0.67 -4.69
CA LEU A 231 -10.59 0.96 -4.31
C LEU A 231 -9.59 0.84 -5.48
N SER A 232 -10.02 0.32 -6.63
CA SER A 232 -9.17 -0.02 -7.78
C SER A 232 -8.08 -1.04 -7.43
N LEU A 233 -8.41 -1.99 -6.56
CA LEU A 233 -7.56 -3.12 -6.16
C LEU A 233 -7.93 -4.38 -6.95
N ASP A 234 -6.98 -5.30 -7.07
CA ASP A 234 -7.18 -6.55 -7.80
C ASP A 234 -8.03 -7.53 -6.98
N VAL A 235 -9.11 -8.04 -7.59
CA VAL A 235 -10.02 -9.00 -6.97
C VAL A 235 -9.37 -10.38 -6.80
N ASN A 236 -8.40 -10.73 -7.64
CA ASN A 236 -7.67 -11.99 -7.51
C ASN A 236 -6.76 -11.98 -6.27
N GLU A 237 -6.15 -10.83 -5.97
CA GLU A 237 -5.35 -10.66 -4.75
C GLU A 237 -6.22 -10.76 -3.50
N LEU A 238 -7.47 -10.29 -3.54
CA LEU A 238 -8.42 -10.49 -2.44
C LEU A 238 -8.67 -11.99 -2.19
N HIS A 239 -8.89 -12.78 -3.23
CA HIS A 239 -9.11 -14.22 -3.06
C HIS A 239 -7.88 -14.93 -2.51
N LEU A 240 -6.68 -14.56 -2.98
CA LEU A 240 -5.43 -15.07 -2.44
C LEU A 240 -5.30 -14.70 -0.95
N PHE A 241 -5.53 -13.43 -0.61
CA PHE A 241 -5.49 -12.94 0.76
C PHE A 241 -6.47 -13.68 1.69
N GLU A 242 -7.73 -13.85 1.26
CA GLU A 242 -8.74 -14.58 2.03
C GLU A 242 -8.42 -16.07 2.21
N GLY A 243 -7.65 -16.66 1.30
CA GLY A 243 -7.13 -18.02 1.44
C GLY A 243 -5.98 -18.14 2.44
N LEU A 244 -5.20 -17.07 2.61
CA LEU A 244 -4.03 -17.04 3.50
C LEU A 244 -4.41 -16.73 4.96
N VAL A 245 -5.32 -15.79 5.17
CA VAL A 245 -5.60 -15.25 6.51
C VAL A 245 -6.81 -15.90 7.18
N PRO A 246 -6.88 -15.96 8.53
CA PRO A 246 -8.08 -16.44 9.21
C PRO A 246 -9.27 -15.52 8.98
N GLY A 247 -10.47 -16.10 9.02
CA GLY A 247 -11.69 -15.32 9.15
C GLY A 247 -11.71 -14.55 10.47
N ILE A 248 -12.33 -13.38 10.46
CA ILE A 248 -12.52 -12.55 11.65
C ILE A 248 -14.01 -12.42 11.90
N VAL A 249 -14.42 -12.69 13.15
CA VAL A 249 -15.79 -12.49 13.61
C VAL A 249 -15.80 -11.34 14.61
N GLN A 250 -16.59 -10.31 14.32
CA GLN A 250 -16.85 -9.24 15.29
C GLN A 250 -17.92 -9.71 16.28
N LYS A 251 -17.59 -9.71 17.56
CA LYS A 251 -18.55 -9.98 18.64
C LYS A 251 -19.41 -8.73 18.90
N ARG A 252 -20.54 -8.94 19.59
CA ARG A 252 -21.48 -7.86 19.96
C ARG A 252 -20.87 -6.80 20.87
N ASP A 253 -19.81 -7.13 21.61
CA ASP A 253 -19.03 -6.21 22.46
C ASP A 253 -18.01 -5.36 21.66
N GLY A 254 -17.96 -5.53 20.33
CA GLY A 254 -17.02 -4.84 19.45
C GLY A 254 -15.64 -5.51 19.36
N THR A 255 -15.38 -6.57 20.15
CA THR A 255 -14.11 -7.31 20.09
C THR A 255 -14.04 -8.17 18.82
N LEU A 256 -12.86 -8.24 18.23
CA LEU A 256 -12.58 -9.11 17.10
C LEU A 256 -12.09 -10.47 17.61
N LYS A 257 -12.64 -11.55 17.07
CA LYS A 257 -12.17 -12.91 17.34
C LYS A 257 -11.72 -13.55 16.02
N ARG A 258 -10.49 -14.05 15.99
CA ARG A 258 -9.97 -14.87 14.90
C ARG A 258 -10.69 -16.23 14.91
N THR A 259 -11.18 -16.66 13.76
CA THR A 259 -11.61 -18.05 13.59
C THR A 259 -10.39 -18.97 13.60
N PRO A 260 -10.52 -20.24 14.00
CA PRO A 260 -9.42 -21.20 13.91
C PRO A 260 -8.84 -21.19 12.49
N TRP A 261 -7.54 -20.91 12.40
CA TRP A 261 -6.84 -20.90 11.12
C TRP A 261 -6.57 -22.35 10.73
N LEU A 262 -7.25 -22.83 9.69
CA LEU A 262 -7.10 -24.22 9.23
C LEU A 262 -5.86 -24.41 8.34
N GLY A 263 -5.20 -23.31 7.95
CA GLY A 263 -3.90 -23.32 7.27
C GLY A 263 -3.79 -24.34 6.12
N ILE A 264 -4.79 -24.40 5.24
CA ILE A 264 -4.91 -25.49 4.25
C ILE A 264 -4.02 -25.15 3.05
N GLY A 265 -2.73 -25.44 3.14
CA GLY A 265 -1.78 -25.37 2.02
C GLY A 265 -0.32 -25.26 2.46
N PRO A 266 0.66 -25.62 1.60
CA PRO A 266 2.05 -25.27 1.84
C PRO A 266 2.22 -23.77 1.58
N PHE A 267 2.23 -22.96 2.65
CA PHE A 267 2.54 -21.54 2.55
C PHE A 267 4.04 -21.29 2.51
N THR A 268 4.47 -20.32 1.73
CA THR A 268 5.86 -19.86 1.67
C THR A 268 6.03 -18.52 2.41
N PRO A 269 7.25 -18.13 2.81
CA PRO A 269 7.51 -16.80 3.38
C PRO A 269 6.97 -15.65 2.49
N GLU A 270 6.99 -15.83 1.17
CA GLU A 270 6.48 -14.87 0.20
C GLU A 270 4.96 -14.67 0.32
N ASP A 271 4.20 -15.71 0.67
CA ASP A 271 2.75 -15.62 0.89
C ASP A 271 2.43 -14.70 2.08
N PHE A 272 3.21 -14.79 3.16
CA PHE A 272 3.03 -13.94 4.34
C PHE A 272 3.47 -12.50 4.08
N SER A 273 4.52 -12.31 3.29
CA SER A 273 4.90 -10.97 2.79
C SER A 273 3.77 -10.37 1.96
N PHE A 274 3.17 -11.16 1.05
CA PHE A 274 2.03 -10.74 0.27
C PHE A 274 0.84 -10.33 1.15
N ALA A 275 0.55 -11.07 2.23
CA ALA A 275 -0.55 -10.73 3.13
C ALA A 275 -0.35 -9.36 3.81
N VAL A 276 0.87 -9.06 4.27
CA VAL A 276 1.22 -7.75 4.84
C VAL A 276 1.09 -6.65 3.78
N ASP A 277 1.61 -6.87 2.58
CA ASP A 277 1.56 -5.90 1.49
C ASP A 277 0.13 -5.61 1.05
N PHE A 278 -0.70 -6.64 0.92
CA PHE A 278 -2.11 -6.50 0.55
C PHE A 278 -2.89 -5.72 1.63
N ALA A 279 -2.77 -6.11 2.90
CA ALA A 279 -3.46 -5.42 4.00
C ALA A 279 -3.04 -3.94 4.09
N THR A 280 -1.75 -3.66 3.88
CA THR A 280 -1.22 -2.29 3.86
C THR A 280 -1.80 -1.47 2.72
N ARG A 281 -1.80 -2.01 1.50
CA ARG A 281 -2.37 -1.31 0.32
C ARG A 281 -3.86 -1.07 0.48
N PHE A 282 -4.60 -2.05 0.98
CA PHE A 282 -6.02 -1.89 1.26
C PHE A 282 -6.28 -0.75 2.25
N ALA A 283 -5.55 -0.73 3.37
CA ALA A 283 -5.67 0.33 4.37
C ALA A 283 -5.33 1.73 3.82
N VAL A 284 -4.24 1.85 3.05
CA VAL A 284 -3.86 3.12 2.40
C VAL A 284 -4.93 3.57 1.39
N ALA A 285 -5.48 2.65 0.59
CA ALA A 285 -6.53 2.95 -0.36
C ALA A 285 -7.85 3.38 0.30
N VAL A 286 -8.17 2.80 1.46
CA VAL A 286 -9.28 3.22 2.32
C VAL A 286 -9.06 4.63 2.86
N ASP A 287 -7.89 4.91 3.42
CA ASP A 287 -7.55 6.22 3.97
C ASP A 287 -7.61 7.35 2.95
N ALA A 288 -7.24 7.08 1.70
CA ALA A 288 -7.36 8.04 0.61
C ALA A 288 -8.83 8.42 0.28
N ARG A 289 -9.82 7.61 0.69
CA ARG A 289 -11.25 7.79 0.36
C ARG A 289 -12.11 8.11 1.58
N VAL A 290 -11.65 7.82 2.78
CA VAL A 290 -12.32 8.19 4.03
C VAL A 290 -11.73 9.50 4.51
N PRO A 291 -12.45 10.65 4.40
CA PRO A 291 -11.93 11.91 4.90
C PRO A 291 -11.61 11.78 6.39
N MET A 292 -10.49 12.34 6.83
CA MET A 292 -10.22 12.46 8.25
C MET A 292 -11.38 13.22 8.89
N VAL A 293 -12.00 12.65 9.92
CA VAL A 293 -12.76 13.46 10.86
C VAL A 293 -11.69 14.34 11.52
N PRO A 294 -11.70 15.67 11.31
CA PRO A 294 -10.73 16.53 11.97
C PRO A 294 -10.84 16.26 13.47
N LYS A 295 -9.70 16.02 14.14
CA LYS A 295 -9.66 16.11 15.60
C LYS A 295 -10.18 17.51 15.94
N GLU A 296 -11.35 17.61 16.56
CA GLU A 296 -11.82 18.89 17.06
C GLU A 296 -10.72 19.44 17.98
N PRO A 297 -10.26 20.68 17.76
CA PRO A 297 -9.28 21.31 18.64
C PRO A 297 -9.98 21.58 19.97
N GLY A 298 -9.93 20.62 20.90
CA GLY A 298 -10.54 20.76 22.23
C GLY A 298 -11.00 19.48 22.92
N ALA A 299 -10.99 18.31 22.28
CA ALA A 299 -11.34 17.08 22.98
C ALA A 299 -10.18 16.63 23.89
N LEU A 300 -10.30 16.93 25.19
CA LEU A 300 -9.47 16.41 26.27
C LEU A 300 -9.35 14.89 26.13
N GLU A 301 -8.11 14.39 26.06
CA GLU A 301 -7.84 12.96 26.11
C GLU A 301 -8.40 12.38 27.43
N PRO A 302 -9.20 11.32 27.39
CA PRO A 302 -9.56 10.62 28.61
C PRO A 302 -8.30 9.91 29.12
N ASN A 303 -7.82 10.35 30.29
CA ASN A 303 -6.77 9.67 31.04
C ASN A 303 -7.15 8.20 31.24
N LEU A 304 -6.43 7.29 30.58
CA LEU A 304 -6.24 5.89 30.99
C LEU A 304 -4.84 5.44 30.57
#